data_AF-A0A447NP93-F1
#
_entry.id   AF-A0A447NP93-F1
#
_cell.length_a   1.000
_cell.length_b   1.000
_cell.length_c   1.000
_cell.angle_alpha   90.00
_cell.angle_beta   90.00
_cell.angle_gamma   90.00
#
_symmetry.space_group_name_H-M   'P 1'
#
loop_
_entity.id
_entity.type
_entity.pdbx_description
1 polymer ?
#
loop_
_entity_poly.entity_id
_entity_poly.type
_entity_poly.pdbx_seq_one_letter_code
_entity_poly.pdbx_strand_id
1 'polypeptide(L)' 'MKNHSIHNGLGSAVAEVLVENCPVPMRRVGVKERYGQVGTQDFLQKEYGLTAAAIVEAAKSML' A
#
# COMPACT_ATOMS: atom_id res chain seq x y z
N MET A 1 -0.67 16.78 -7.09
CA MET A 1 -0.58 15.65 -6.15
C MET A 1 -0.90 14.38 -6.92
N LYS A 2 0.06 13.46 -7.08
CA LYS A 2 -0.13 12.21 -7.83
C LYS A 2 -0.75 11.16 -6.89
N ASN A 3 -2.02 10.82 -7.12
CA ASN A 3 -2.60 9.58 -6.62
C ASN A 3 -2.05 8.43 -7.46
N HIS A 4 -0.90 7.88 -7.08
CA HIS A 4 -0.31 6.76 -7.79
C HIS A 4 -0.90 5.45 -7.23
N SER A 5 -1.62 4.72 -8.08
CA SER A 5 -2.22 3.41 -7.78
C SER A 5 -1.14 2.43 -7.28
N ILE A 6 -1.52 1.45 -6.44
CA ILE A 6 -0.61 0.37 -6.01
C ILE A 6 -0.13 -0.45 -7.22
N HIS A 7 -0.92 -0.49 -8.30
CA HIS A 7 -0.54 -1.12 -9.56
C HIS A 7 0.33 -0.14 -10.37
N ASN A 8 1.52 -0.59 -10.80
CA ASN A 8 2.51 0.20 -11.53
C ASN A 8 3.06 1.44 -10.81
N GLY A 9 3.19 1.39 -9.48
CA GLY A 9 3.83 2.44 -8.65
C GLY A 9 5.17 2.02 -8.03
N LEU A 10 5.69 2.85 -7.12
CA LEU A 10 6.93 2.59 -6.35
C LEU A 10 6.94 1.20 -5.70
N GLY A 11 5.79 0.75 -5.20
CA GLY A 11 5.66 -0.58 -4.59
C GLY A 11 5.84 -1.75 -5.57
N SER A 12 5.63 -1.56 -6.88
CA SER A 12 5.91 -2.57 -7.90
C SER A 12 7.40 -2.64 -8.21
N ALA A 13 8.05 -1.48 -8.40
CA ALA A 13 9.50 -1.39 -8.63
C ALA A 13 10.30 -2.00 -7.48
N VAL A 14 9.89 -1.76 -6.23
CA VAL A 14 10.52 -2.39 -5.06
C VAL A 14 10.26 -3.90 -5.04
N ALA A 15 9.07 -4.36 -5.44
CA ALA A 15 8.76 -5.79 -5.47
C ALA A 15 9.57 -6.55 -6.53
N GLU A 16 9.78 -5.96 -7.70
CA GLU A 16 10.57 -6.52 -8.80
C GLU A 16 12.03 -6.72 -8.37
N VAL A 17 12.67 -5.68 -7.83
CA VAL A 17 14.06 -5.78 -7.35
C VAL A 17 14.19 -6.82 -6.23
N LEU A 18 13.22 -6.86 -5.33
CA LEU A 18 13.26 -7.71 -4.14
C LEU A 18 13.04 -9.19 -4.51
N VAL A 19 12.14 -9.51 -5.44
CA VAL A 19 11.97 -10.90 -5.92
C VAL A 19 13.16 -11.38 -6.76
N GLU A 20 13.84 -10.50 -7.48
CA GLU A 20 15.01 -10.86 -8.30
C GLU A 20 16.29 -11.05 -7.48
N ASN A 21 16.46 -10.32 -6.38
CA ASN A 21 17.73 -10.29 -5.63
C ASN A 21 17.67 -10.98 -4.25
N CYS A 22 16.56 -10.86 -3.52
CA CYS A 22 16.44 -11.41 -2.16
C CYS A 22 14.96 -11.58 -1.77
N PRO A 23 14.32 -12.71 -2.14
CA PRO A 23 12.91 -12.93 -1.85
C PRO A 23 12.66 -12.97 -0.33
N VAL A 24 11.93 -11.98 0.19
CA VAL A 24 11.46 -11.96 1.58
C VAL A 24 9.96 -11.62 1.63
N PRO A 25 9.23 -11.99 2.70
CA PRO A 25 7.83 -11.64 2.85
C PRO A 25 7.61 -10.13 2.69
N MET A 26 6.79 -9.74 1.71
CA MET A 26 6.49 -8.34 1.45
C MET A 26 5.00 -8.13 1.14
N ARG A 27 4.48 -6.96 1.54
CA ARG A 27 3.11 -6.54 1.25
C ARG A 27 3.10 -5.08 0.83
N ARG A 28 2.42 -4.81 -0.28
CA ARG A 28 2.20 -3.45 -0.78
C ARG A 28 1.01 -2.82 -0.03
N VAL A 29 1.23 -1.67 0.58
CA VAL A 29 0.19 -0.84 1.23
C VAL A 29 -0.06 0.37 0.36
N GLY A 30 -1.32 0.63 0.01
CA GLY A 30 -1.72 1.77 -0.82
C GLY A 30 -3.19 1.69 -1.23
N VAL A 31 -3.64 2.62 -2.09
CA VAL A 31 -5.01 2.68 -2.60
C VAL A 31 -5.24 1.62 -3.68
N LYS A 32 -6.13 0.66 -3.42
CA LYS A 32 -6.46 -0.41 -4.39
C LYS A 32 -7.46 0.11 -5.43
N GLU A 33 -6.99 0.39 -6.65
CA GLU A 33 -7.79 0.58 -7.88
C GLU A 33 -9.21 1.13 -7.66
N ARG A 34 -9.31 2.31 -7.04
CA ARG A 34 -10.59 3.02 -6.82
C ARG A 34 -10.43 4.46 -7.28
N TYR A 35 -11.47 5.00 -7.92
CA TYR A 35 -11.56 6.43 -8.19
C TYR A 35 -11.40 7.21 -6.87
N GLY A 36 -10.69 8.34 -6.92
CA GLY A 36 -10.49 9.20 -5.76
C GLY A 36 -11.84 9.65 -5.22
N GLN A 37 -12.14 9.31 -3.98
CA GLN A 37 -13.33 9.80 -3.29
C GLN A 37 -13.03 11.16 -2.68
N VAL A 38 -14.02 12.05 -2.69
CA VAL A 38 -13.96 13.31 -1.95
C VAL A 38 -14.45 13.05 -0.54
N GLY A 39 -13.61 13.29 0.45
CA GLY A 39 -13.90 13.07 1.85
C GLY A 39 -12.82 13.68 2.73
N THR A 40 -13.03 13.64 4.04
CA THR A 40 -12.00 14.07 4.99
C THR A 40 -10.79 13.13 4.92
N GLN A 41 -9.60 13.65 5.21
CA GLN A 41 -8.37 12.87 5.15
C GLN A 41 -8.45 11.61 6.05
N ASP A 42 -9.05 11.73 7.24
CA ASP A 42 -9.24 10.60 8.16
C ASP A 42 -10.18 9.53 7.61
N PHE A 43 -11.27 9.96 6.97
CA PHE A 43 -12.20 9.04 6.31
C PHE A 43 -11.50 8.28 5.19
N LEU A 44 -10.76 8.99 4.34
CA LEU A 44 -10.03 8.38 3.23
C LEU A 44 -8.89 7.48 3.71
N GLN A 45 -8.16 7.85 4.77
CA GLN A 45 -7.13 6.99 5.34
C GLN A 45 -7.73 5.68 5.87
N LYS A 46 -8.88 5.75 6.54
CA LYS A 46 -9.58 4.56 7.03
C LYS A 46 -10.11 3.70 5.88
N GLU A 47 -10.76 4.32 4.91
CA GLU A 47 -11.34 3.64 3.73
C GLU A 47 -10.26 2.94 2.90
N TYR A 48 -9.10 3.58 2.71
CA TYR A 48 -7.99 3.01 1.94
C TYR A 48 -7.03 2.15 2.77
N GLY A 49 -7.30 1.94 4.06
CA GLY A 49 -6.43 1.14 4.94
C GLY A 49 -5.03 1.74 5.14
N LEU A 50 -4.91 3.06 5.07
CA LEU A 50 -3.68 3.85 5.25
C LEU A 50 -3.53 4.36 6.69
N THR A 51 -4.12 3.66 7.66
CA THR A 51 -3.99 4.01 9.08
C THR A 51 -2.82 3.26 9.71
N ALA A 52 -2.23 3.83 10.77
CA ALA A 52 -1.16 3.18 11.51
C ALA A 52 -1.55 1.77 11.99
N ALA A 53 -2.79 1.59 12.46
CA ALA A 53 -3.31 0.30 12.87
C ALA A 53 -3.32 -0.72 11.72
N ALA A 54 -3.80 -0.31 10.53
CA ALA A 54 -3.82 -1.17 9.35
C ALA A 54 -2.41 -1.54 8.87
N ILE A 55 -1.46 -0.61 8.97
CA ILE A 55 -0.04 -0.86 8.63
C ILE A 55 0.59 -1.86 9.61
N VAL A 56 0.33 -1.72 10.91
CA VAL A 56 0.86 -2.63 11.94
C VAL A 56 0.30 -4.04 11.76
N GLU A 57 -0.99 -4.19 11.51
CA GLU A 57 -1.60 -5.50 11.26
C GLU A 57 -1.09 -6.12 9.95
N ALA A 58 -0.89 -5.30 8.91
CA ALA A 58 -0.25 -5.74 7.67
C ALA A 58 1.16 -6.28 7.92
N ALA A 59 1.97 -5.59 8.72
CA ALA A 59 3.32 -6.01 9.08
C ALA A 59 3.32 -7.30 9.93
N LYS A 60 2.48 -7.39 10.96
CA LYS A 60 2.37 -8.59 11.80
C LYS A 60 1.98 -9.84 11.02
N SER A 61 1.10 -9.70 10.02
CA SER A 61 0.68 -10.84 9.20
C SER A 61 1.75 -11.33 8.20
N MET A 62 2.95 -10.73 8.22
CA MET A 62 4.11 -11.13 7.41
C MET A 62 5.17 -11.87 8.23
N LEU A 63 5.01 -11.93 9.56
CA LEU A 63 5.78 -12.78 10.48
C LEU A 63 5.23 -14.21 10.44
#